data_AF-A0A1B6BFR8-F1
#
_entry.id   AF-A0A1B6BFR8-F1
#
_cell.length_a   1.000
_cell.length_b   1.000
_cell.length_c   1.000
_cell.angle_alpha   90.00
_cell.angle_beta   90.00
_cell.angle_gamma   90.00
#
_symmetry.space_group_name_H-M   'P 1'
#
loop_
_entity.id
_entity.type
_entity.pdbx_description
1 polymer ?
#
loop_
_entity_poly.entity_id
_entity_poly.type
_entity_poly.pdbx_seq_one_letter_code
_entity_poly.pdbx_strand_id
1 'polypeptide(L)'
;MHKSNFSWNEIITDENPEMLQFLVVCLAGEFGETANIIKKVIRGDFKLSEVKSQLSEEIIDIFIYVIKLAYQLNIDIENEFLAKHRKNTERFKKYEMGLDNE
;
A
#
# COMPACT_ATOMS: atom_id res chain seq x y z
N MET A 1 -10.45 20.39 16.40
CA MET A 1 -10.66 18.96 16.12
C MET A 1 -11.26 18.87 14.72
N HIS A 2 -10.42 18.61 13.70
CA HIS A 2 -10.92 18.40 12.33
C HIS A 2 -11.79 17.14 12.35
N LYS A 3 -13.10 17.31 12.33
CA LYS A 3 -13.99 16.20 11.96
C LYS A 3 -13.72 15.94 10.49
N SER A 4 -13.10 14.80 10.19
CA SER A 4 -13.19 14.22 8.86
C SER A 4 -14.68 14.15 8.50
N ASN A 5 -15.09 14.80 7.41
CA ASN A 5 -16.46 14.66 6.89
C ASN A 5 -16.70 13.26 6.31
N PHE A 6 -15.69 12.40 6.31
CA PHE A 6 -15.71 11.09 5.69
C PHE A 6 -15.87 9.99 6.75
N SER A 7 -16.93 9.20 6.58
CA SER A 7 -17.18 8.02 7.41
C SER A 7 -16.20 6.92 7.05
N TRP A 8 -15.61 6.30 8.08
CA TRP A 8 -14.57 5.28 7.90
C TRP A 8 -15.07 4.02 7.18
N ASN A 9 -16.38 3.77 7.20
CA ASN A 9 -17.03 2.56 6.67
C ASN A 9 -17.87 2.80 5.41
N GLU A 10 -17.78 3.98 4.80
CA GLU A 10 -18.60 4.35 3.65
C GLU A 10 -18.13 3.65 2.38
N ILE A 11 -19.05 3.04 1.63
CA ILE A 11 -18.74 2.40 0.35
C ILE A 11 -18.52 3.48 -0.71
N ILE A 12 -17.49 3.28 -1.53
CA ILE A 12 -17.17 4.13 -2.66
C ILE A 12 -18.04 3.69 -3.84
N THR A 13 -18.66 4.68 -4.46
CA THR A 13 -19.61 4.60 -5.56
C THR A 13 -19.34 5.78 -6.51
N ASP A 14 -20.06 5.84 -7.62
CA ASP A 14 -19.91 6.96 -8.57
C ASP A 14 -20.42 8.29 -7.97
N GLU A 15 -21.21 8.22 -6.90
CA GLU A 15 -21.76 9.38 -6.18
C GLU A 15 -20.78 10.04 -5.20
N ASN A 16 -19.66 9.38 -4.84
CA ASN A 16 -18.68 9.90 -3.86
C ASN A 16 -17.21 9.65 -4.24
N PRO A 17 -16.76 10.01 -5.47
CA PRO A 17 -15.40 9.77 -5.92
C PRO A 17 -14.33 10.54 -5.11
N GLU A 18 -14.71 11.62 -4.41
CA GLU A 18 -13.77 12.35 -3.55
C GLU A 18 -13.25 11.48 -2.39
N MET A 19 -14.03 10.49 -1.95
CA MET A 19 -13.57 9.53 -0.95
C MET A 19 -12.40 8.70 -1.48
N LEU A 20 -12.49 8.20 -2.71
CA LEU A 20 -11.41 7.46 -3.34
C LEU A 20 -10.16 8.34 -3.45
N GLN A 21 -10.33 9.58 -3.92
CA GLN A 21 -9.22 10.54 -3.99
C GLN A 21 -8.58 10.75 -2.61
N PHE A 22 -9.39 10.98 -1.58
CA PHE A 22 -8.91 11.21 -0.22
C PHE A 22 -8.08 10.02 0.30
N LEU A 23 -8.57 8.79 0.15
CA LEU A 23 -7.86 7.59 0.61
C LEU A 23 -6.56 7.35 -0.14
N VAL A 24 -6.55 7.58 -1.46
CA VAL A 24 -5.34 7.45 -2.27
C VAL A 24 -4.31 8.52 -1.88
N VAL A 25 -4.74 9.74 -1.55
CA VAL A 25 -3.86 10.79 -1.03
C VAL A 25 -3.30 10.40 0.34
N CYS A 26 -4.11 9.87 1.26
CA CYS A 26 -3.61 9.36 2.54
C CYS A 26 -2.58 8.25 2.36
N LEU A 27 -2.89 7.24 1.54
CA LEU A 27 -1.97 6.14 1.22
C LEU A 27 -0.64 6.66 0.66
N ALA A 28 -0.69 7.62 -0.28
CA ALA A 28 0.50 8.26 -0.81
C ALA A 28 1.29 9.04 0.26
N GLY A 29 0.58 9.62 1.24
CA GLY A 29 1.16 10.24 2.44
C GLY A 29 2.03 9.26 3.21
N GLU A 30 1.48 8.09 3.58
CA GLU A 30 2.21 7.05 4.33
C GLU A 30 3.46 6.53 3.57
N PHE A 31 3.35 6.41 2.24
CA PHE A 31 4.52 6.13 1.39
C PHE A 31 5.57 7.26 1.44
N GLY A 32 5.13 8.51 1.47
CA GLY A 32 5.99 9.69 1.62
C GLY A 32 6.71 9.72 2.96
N GLU A 33 6.02 9.37 4.05
CA GLU A 33 6.58 9.28 5.40
C GLU A 33 7.63 8.16 5.48
N THR A 34 7.28 6.97 4.99
CA THR A 34 8.20 5.84 4.80
C THR A 34 9.47 6.27 4.03
N ALA A 35 9.29 6.92 2.88
CA ALA A 35 10.40 7.37 2.04
C ALA A 35 11.27 8.42 2.76
N ASN A 36 10.65 9.31 3.54
CA ASN A 36 11.36 10.33 4.30
C ASN A 36 12.21 9.72 5.42
N ILE A 37 11.71 8.70 6.13
CA ILE A 37 12.47 7.95 7.13
C ILE A 37 13.71 7.31 6.47
N ILE A 38 13.51 6.59 5.37
CA ILE A 38 14.61 5.94 4.63
C ILE A 38 15.63 6.97 4.15
N LYS A 39 15.18 8.09 3.59
CA LYS A 39 16.06 9.20 3.17
C LYS A 39 16.93 9.72 4.31
N LYS A 40 16.39 9.88 5.52
CA LYS A 40 17.15 10.30 6.71
C LYS A 40 18.18 9.26 7.13
N VAL A 41 17.86 7.97 7.04
CA VAL A 41 18.82 6.88 7.29
C VAL A 41 19.98 6.92 6.29
N ILE A 42 19.69 7.05 5.00
CA ILE A 42 20.71 7.10 3.95
C ILE A 42 21.60 8.34 4.07
N ARG A 43 21.04 9.48 4.50
CA ARG A 43 21.82 10.70 4.78
C ARG A 43 22.77 10.56 5.98
N GLY A 44 22.50 9.59 6.87
CA GLY A 44 23.27 9.36 8.09
C GLY A 44 22.74 10.08 9.32
N ASP A 45 21.51 10.62 9.27
CA ASP A 45 20.89 11.27 10.44
C ASP A 45 20.58 10.25 11.56
N PHE A 46 20.22 9.02 11.16
CA PHE A 46 19.85 7.92 12.05
C PHE A 46 20.34 6.58 11.49
N LYS A 47 20.59 5.59 12.35
CA LYS A 47 20.76 4.19 11.96
C LYS A 47 19.40 3.54 11.74
N LEU A 48 19.36 2.54 10.85
CA LEU A 48 18.14 1.76 10.59
C LEU A 48 17.55 1.14 11.87
N SER A 49 18.40 0.70 12.80
CA SER A 49 17.96 0.13 14.08
C SER A 49 17.20 1.11 14.95
N GLU A 50 17.46 2.41 14.82
CA GLU A 50 16.85 3.47 15.63
C GLU A 50 15.47 3.85 15.10
N VAL A 51 15.26 3.73 13.78
CA VAL A 51 13.98 4.07 13.13
C VAL A 51 13.11 2.86 12.81
N LYS A 52 13.53 1.64 13.16
CA LYS A 52 12.81 0.41 12.82
C LYS A 52 11.36 0.40 13.31
N SER A 53 11.11 0.95 14.50
CA SER A 53 9.75 1.05 15.05
C SER A 53 8.88 1.99 14.22
N GLN A 54 9.39 3.18 13.90
CA GLN A 54 8.70 4.18 13.08
C GLN A 54 8.42 3.62 11.68
N LEU A 55 9.43 3.02 11.04
CA LEU A 55 9.27 2.38 9.74
C LEU A 55 8.21 1.26 9.77
N SER A 56 8.11 0.53 10.89
CA SER A 56 7.07 -0.49 11.05
C SER A 56 5.67 0.12 11.17
N GLU A 57 5.51 1.27 11.83
CA GLU A 57 4.22 1.98 11.89
C GLU A 57 3.79 2.41 10.49
N GLU A 58 4.64 3.11 9.73
CA GLU A 58 4.30 3.57 8.38
C GLU A 58 3.92 2.42 7.42
N ILE A 59 4.61 1.28 7.52
CA ILE A 59 4.30 0.08 6.72
C ILE A 59 2.92 -0.47 7.09
N ILE A 60 2.57 -0.46 8.38
CA ILE A 60 1.25 -0.89 8.83
C ILE A 60 0.17 0.11 8.40
N ASP A 61 0.44 1.40 8.41
CA ASP A 61 -0.51 2.42 7.93
C ASP A 61 -0.79 2.25 6.44
N ILE A 62 0.25 2.05 5.61
CA ILE A 62 0.11 1.66 4.20
C ILE A 62 -0.81 0.44 4.06
N PHE A 63 -0.56 -0.62 4.85
CA PHE A 63 -1.35 -1.83 4.79
C PHE A 63 -2.82 -1.60 5.17
N ILE A 64 -3.07 -0.83 6.24
CA ILE A 64 -4.43 -0.48 6.68
C ILE A 64 -5.18 0.26 5.56
N TYR A 65 -4.55 1.24 4.92
CA TYR A 65 -5.18 1.97 3.82
C TYR A 65 -5.45 1.09 2.59
N VAL A 66 -4.59 0.12 2.30
CA VAL A 66 -4.84 -0.87 1.22
C VAL A 66 -6.06 -1.74 1.54
N ILE A 67 -6.16 -2.30 2.76
CA ILE A 67 -7.31 -3.11 3.18
C ILE A 67 -8.59 -2.26 3.17
N LYS A 68 -8.50 -1.02 3.64
CA LYS A 68 -9.61 -0.08 3.65
C LYS A 68 -10.10 0.24 2.24
N LEU A 69 -9.20 0.51 1.30
CA LEU A 69 -9.54 0.73 -0.11
C LEU A 69 -10.27 -0.47 -0.70
N ALA A 70 -9.77 -1.69 -0.45
CA ALA A 70 -10.42 -2.90 -0.93
C ALA A 70 -11.83 -3.05 -0.35
N TYR A 71 -12.00 -2.87 0.96
CA TYR A 71 -13.29 -2.91 1.61
C TYR A 71 -14.27 -1.88 1.03
N GLN A 72 -13.85 -0.61 0.92
CA GLN A 72 -14.73 0.47 0.47
C GLN A 72 -15.07 0.37 -1.03
N LEU A 73 -14.22 -0.24 -1.85
CA LEU A 73 -14.50 -0.53 -3.26
C LEU A 73 -15.19 -1.89 -3.47
N ASN A 74 -15.52 -2.61 -2.38
CA ASN A 74 -16.08 -3.95 -2.43
C ASN A 74 -15.25 -4.95 -3.26
N ILE A 75 -13.92 -4.84 -3.16
CA ILE A 75 -12.95 -5.73 -3.80
C ILE A 75 -12.64 -6.88 -2.85
N ASP A 76 -12.78 -8.10 -3.36
CA ASP A 76 -12.28 -9.30 -2.69
C ASP A 76 -10.75 -9.37 -2.87
N ILE A 77 -10.03 -8.71 -1.95
CA ILE A 77 -8.58 -8.57 -2.04
C ILE A 77 -7.85 -9.92 -1.91
N GLU A 78 -8.43 -10.89 -1.21
CA GLU A 78 -7.82 -12.22 -1.07
C GLU A 78 -7.85 -12.95 -2.41
N ASN A 79 -9.02 -13.00 -3.06
CA ASN A 79 -9.15 -13.65 -4.35
C ASN A 79 -8.32 -12.95 -5.44
N GLU A 80 -8.30 -11.61 -5.46
CA GLU A 80 -7.45 -10.82 -6.37
C GLU A 80 -5.96 -11.08 -6.13
N PHE A 81 -5.53 -11.14 -4.87
CA PHE A 81 -4.16 -11.49 -4.50
C PHE A 81 -3.81 -12.90 -5.00
N LEU A 82 -4.62 -13.91 -4.71
CA LEU A 82 -4.38 -15.29 -5.14
C LEU A 82 -4.34 -15.42 -6.66
N ALA A 83 -5.24 -14.75 -7.38
CA ALA A 83 -5.26 -14.73 -8.83
C ALA A 83 -4.00 -14.08 -9.42
N LYS A 84 -3.57 -12.94 -8.86
CA LYS A 84 -2.35 -12.26 -9.29
C LYS A 84 -1.10 -13.04 -8.94
N HIS A 85 -1.04 -13.64 -7.76
CA HIS A 85 0.06 -14.46 -7.29
C HIS A 85 0.29 -15.65 -8.24
N ARG A 86 -0.76 -16.41 -8.60
CA ARG A 86 -0.65 -17.52 -9.57
C ARG A 86 -0.05 -17.08 -10.90
N LYS A 87 -0.58 -15.99 -11.49
CA LYS A 87 -0.06 -15.42 -12.75
C LYS A 87 1.42 -15.02 -12.63
N ASN A 88 1.79 -14.40 -11.51
CA ASN A 88 3.17 -13.99 -11.25
C ASN A 88 4.08 -15.20 -11.09
N THR A 89 3.69 -16.22 -10.33
CA THR A 89 4.48 -17.46 -10.16
C THR A 89 4.72 -18.14 -11.50
N GLU A 90 3.72 -18.25 -12.37
CA GLU A 90 3.89 -18.79 -13.72
C GLU A 90 4.85 -17.95 -14.57
N ARG A 91 4.75 -16.62 -14.48
CA ARG A 91 5.66 -15.69 -15.16
C ARG A 91 7.09 -15.81 -14.64
N PHE A 92 7.29 -15.90 -13.32
CA PHE A 92 8.62 -15.95 -12.71
C PHE A 92 9.31 -17.31 -12.87
N LYS A 93 8.55 -18.41 -12.90
CA LYS A 93 9.09 -19.74 -13.23
C LYS A 93 9.76 -19.77 -14.61
N LYS A 94 9.27 -19.00 -15.59
CA LYS A 94 9.91 -18.89 -16.92
C LYS A 94 11.32 -18.30 -16.82
N TYR A 95 11.50 -17.28 -15.97
CA TYR A 95 12.81 -16.66 -15.73
C TYR A 95 13.74 -17.54 -14.89
N GLU A 96 13.22 -18.28 -13.90
CA GLU A 96 14.01 -19.24 -13.11
C GLU A 96 14.51 -20.44 -13.93
N MET A 97 13.76 -20.85 -14.96
CA MET A 97 14.13 -21.97 -15.84
C MET A 97 15.09 -21.57 -16.98
N GLY A 98 15.51 -20.29 -17.06
CA GLY A 98 16.40 -19.82 -18.13
C GLY A 98 15.79 -19.94 -19.53
N LEU A 99 14.46 -20.04 -19.65
CA LEU A 99 13.74 -20.10 -20.92
C LEU A 99 13.45 -18.69 -21.43
N ASP A 100 14.50 -17.87 -21.54
CA ASP A 100 14.51 -16.78 -22.49
C ASP A 100 14.88 -17.41 -23.84
N ASN A 101 13.87 -17.91 -24.55
CA ASN A 101 14.02 -18.19 -25.97
C ASN A 101 14.20 -16.85 -26.69
N GLU A 102 15.21 -16.79 -27.56
CA GLU A 102 15.43 -15.77 -28.59
C GLU A 102 14.14 -15.27 -29.26
#